data_AF-A0A2T0HLS5-F1
#
_entry.id   AF-A0A2T0HLS5-F1
#
_cell.length_a   1.000
_cell.length_b   1.000
_cell.length_c   1.000
_cell.angle_alpha   90.00
_cell.angle_beta   90.00
_cell.angle_gamma   90.00
#
_symmetry.space_group_name_H-M   'P 1'
#
loop_
_entity.id
_entity.type
_entity.pdbx_description
1 polymer ?
#
loop_
_entity_poly.entity_id
_entity_poly.type
_entity_poly.pdbx_seq_one_letter_code
_entity_poly.pdbx_strand_id
1 'polypeptide(L)'
;MSTDNSVSVASRTFWFISTPAVISGGLPCSRMIHPFETEEEAVNGAELLNNRFPGPQKAYVGQLTYKGERPAEDMEQAFRVARGDLADELAGPDPRRAE
;
A
#
# COMPACT_ATOMS: atom_id res chain seq x y z
N MET A 1 -26.15 38.12 -3.22
CA MET A 1 -24.85 37.46 -3.47
C MET A 1 -24.86 36.15 -2.69
N SER A 2 -24.96 35.01 -3.36
CA SER A 2 -24.88 33.69 -2.72
C SER A 2 -23.55 33.07 -3.14
N THR A 3 -22.58 33.09 -2.24
CA THR A 3 -21.35 32.30 -2.39
C THR A 3 -21.56 31.01 -1.62
N ASP A 4 -22.23 30.05 -2.26
CA ASP A 4 -22.26 28.68 -1.78
C ASP A 4 -21.20 27.91 -2.58
N ASN A 5 -19.93 28.11 -2.20
CA ASN A 5 -18.80 27.32 -2.68
C ASN A 5 -18.64 26.10 -1.77
N SER A 6 -19.67 25.27 -1.66
CA SER A 6 -19.54 23.93 -1.10
C SER A 6 -18.87 23.02 -2.14
N VAL A 7 -17.56 23.20 -2.33
CA VAL A 7 -16.73 22.23 -3.02
C VAL A 7 -16.63 21.02 -2.09
N SER A 8 -17.55 20.06 -2.24
CA SER A 8 -17.34 18.73 -1.67
C SER A 8 -16.14 18.12 -2.38
N VAL A 9 -14.95 18.29 -1.81
CA VAL A 9 -13.79 17.52 -2.24
C VAL A 9 -14.12 16.08 -1.86
N ALA A 10 -14.54 15.27 -2.82
CA ALA A 10 -14.80 13.85 -2.58
C ALA A 10 -13.53 13.26 -1.93
N SER A 11 -13.66 12.79 -0.70
CA SER A 11 -12.58 12.14 0.04
C SER A 11 -12.90 10.67 0.15
N ARG A 12 -12.07 9.82 -0.46
CA ARG A 12 -12.22 8.37 -0.38
C ARG A 12 -11.05 7.78 0.39
N THR A 13 -11.38 6.93 1.37
CA THR A 13 -10.40 6.20 2.17
C THR A 13 -10.08 4.88 1.49
N PHE A 14 -8.79 4.56 1.45
CA PHE A 14 -8.24 3.31 0.94
C PHE A 14 -7.25 2.73 1.97
N TRP A 15 -6.84 1.51 1.74
CA TRP A 15 -5.94 0.77 2.62
C TRP A 15 -4.53 0.73 2.04
N PHE A 16 -3.54 0.59 2.91
CA PHE A 16 -2.15 0.36 2.54
C PHE A 16 -1.53 -0.72 3.41
N ILE A 17 -0.49 -1.34 2.89
CA ILE A 17 0.39 -2.24 3.63
C ILE A 17 1.73 -1.53 3.81
N SER A 18 2.23 -1.44 5.03
CA SER A 18 3.63 -1.12 5.29
C SER A 18 4.41 -2.43 5.41
N THR A 19 5.47 -2.61 4.62
CA THR A 19 6.30 -3.81 4.66
C THR A 19 7.06 -3.94 5.99
N PRO A 20 7.55 -5.14 6.35
CA PRO A 20 8.44 -5.28 7.50
C PRO A 20 9.63 -4.32 7.35
N ALA A 21 9.91 -3.56 8.40
CA ALA A 21 10.97 -2.58 8.35
C ALA A 21 12.36 -3.26 8.27
N VAL A 22 13.21 -2.74 7.39
CA VAL A 22 14.62 -3.14 7.25
C VAL A 22 15.52 -1.99 7.68
N ILE A 23 16.65 -2.28 8.32
CA ILE A 23 17.62 -1.23 8.66
C ILE A 23 18.46 -0.91 7.41
N SER A 24 18.36 0.33 6.95
CA SER A 24 19.18 0.86 5.87
C SER A 24 19.87 2.13 6.34
N GLY A 25 21.21 2.17 6.27
CA GLY A 25 21.99 3.32 6.75
C GLY A 25 21.79 3.64 8.25
N GLY A 26 21.45 2.64 9.07
CA GLY A 26 21.19 2.82 10.51
C GLY A 26 19.78 3.30 10.86
N LEU A 27 18.89 3.48 9.87
CA LEU A 27 17.50 3.89 10.07
C LEU A 27 16.54 2.77 9.66
N PRO A 28 15.42 2.59 10.38
CA PRO A 28 14.37 1.68 9.94
C PRO A 28 13.62 2.27 8.74
N CYS A 29 13.63 1.53 7.64
CA CYS A 29 12.94 1.86 6.41
C CYS A 29 11.88 0.79 6.12
N SER A 30 10.67 1.22 5.73
CA SER A 30 9.61 0.34 5.25
C SER A 30 9.07 0.91 3.94
N ARG A 31 8.58 0.04 3.07
CA ARG A 31 7.88 0.43 1.85
C ARG A 31 6.38 0.45 2.15
N MET A 32 5.69 1.47 1.65
CA MET A 32 4.23 1.53 1.67
C MET A 32 3.68 1.09 0.32
N ILE A 33 2.82 0.07 0.30
CA ILE A 33 2.14 -0.44 -0.88
C ILE A 33 0.67 0.01 -0.81
N HIS A 34 0.20 0.73 -1.82
CA HIS A 34 -1.12 1.36 -1.84
C HIS A 34 -1.56 1.69 -3.28
N PRO A 35 -2.86 1.94 -3.53
CA PRO A 35 -3.99 1.71 -2.64
C PRO A 35 -4.55 0.28 -2.75
N PHE A 36 -5.17 -0.19 -1.66
CA PHE A 36 -6.07 -1.33 -1.66
C PHE A 36 -7.50 -0.88 -1.40
N GLU A 37 -8.47 -1.53 -2.06
CA GLU A 37 -9.87 -1.11 -1.96
C GLU A 37 -10.49 -1.52 -0.62
N THR A 38 -10.13 -2.69 -0.10
CA THR A 38 -10.70 -3.26 1.12
C THR A 38 -9.66 -3.52 2.19
N GLU A 39 -10.10 -3.54 3.45
CA GLU A 39 -9.27 -3.91 4.58
C GLU A 39 -8.77 -5.35 4.45
N GLU A 40 -9.69 -6.25 4.08
CA GLU A 40 -9.43 -7.68 3.93
C GLU A 40 -8.29 -7.95 2.94
N GLU A 41 -8.28 -7.25 1.81
CA GLU A 41 -7.21 -7.39 0.82
C GLU A 41 -5.85 -6.97 1.40
N ALA A 42 -5.79 -5.83 2.11
CA ALA A 42 -4.57 -5.34 2.72
C ALA A 42 -4.09 -6.26 3.86
N VAL A 43 -5.02 -6.76 4.70
CA VAL A 43 -4.71 -7.69 5.80
C VAL A 43 -4.15 -8.99 5.26
N ASN A 44 -4.81 -9.59 4.27
CA ASN A 44 -4.32 -10.83 3.64
C ASN A 44 -2.91 -10.63 3.07
N GLY A 45 -2.64 -9.49 2.40
CA GLY A 45 -1.30 -9.17 1.90
C GLY A 45 -0.25 -9.02 3.00
N ALA A 46 -0.59 -8.34 4.10
CA ALA A 46 0.31 -8.17 5.24
C ALA A 46 0.61 -9.50 5.94
N GLU A 47 -0.37 -10.39 6.07
CA GLU A 47 -0.20 -11.74 6.60
C GLU A 47 0.73 -12.57 5.72
N LEU A 48 0.57 -12.52 4.39
CA LEU A 48 1.46 -13.20 3.45
C LEU A 48 2.92 -12.72 3.60
N LEU A 49 3.14 -11.41 3.71
CA LEU A 49 4.47 -10.84 3.94
C LEU A 49 5.05 -11.31 5.29
N ASN A 50 4.24 -11.30 6.35
CA ASN A 50 4.66 -11.72 7.69
C ASN A 50 5.00 -13.21 7.77
N ASN A 51 4.34 -14.05 6.98
CA ASN A 51 4.63 -15.46 6.83
C ASN A 51 5.90 -15.70 5.99
N ARG A 52 6.08 -14.92 4.92
CA ARG A 52 7.23 -15.00 4.02
C ARG A 52 8.53 -14.55 4.67
N PHE A 53 8.47 -13.50 5.48
CA PHE A 53 9.59 -12.87 6.17
C PHE A 53 9.39 -12.96 7.68
N PRO A 54 9.67 -14.12 8.30
CA PRO A 54 9.51 -14.29 9.73
C PRO A 54 10.57 -13.46 10.46
N GLY A 55 10.12 -12.43 11.18
CA GLY A 55 10.98 -11.57 11.98
C GLY A 55 10.20 -10.79 13.04
N PRO A 56 10.92 -10.10 13.95
CA PRO A 56 10.30 -9.24 14.96
C PRO A 56 9.66 -8.00 14.33
N GLN A 57 10.17 -7.52 13.19
CA GLN A 57 9.50 -6.49 12.39
C GLN A 57 8.38 -7.15 11.58
N LYS A 58 7.17 -6.59 11.70
CA LYS A 58 5.98 -7.09 11.03
C LYS A 58 5.44 -6.06 10.05
N ALA A 59 4.91 -6.55 8.93
CA ALA A 59 4.04 -5.79 8.07
C ALA A 59 2.78 -5.40 8.84
N TYR A 60 2.27 -4.20 8.60
CA TYR A 60 1.02 -3.72 9.19
C TYR A 60 0.14 -3.02 8.15
N VAL A 61 -1.15 -2.95 8.45
CA VAL A 61 -2.16 -2.32 7.61
C VAL A 61 -2.55 -0.97 8.19
N GLY A 62 -2.73 0.01 7.32
CA GLY A 62 -3.27 1.32 7.69
C GLY A 62 -4.20 1.88 6.62
N GLN A 63 -4.75 3.05 6.91
CA GLN A 63 -5.66 3.76 6.01
C GLN A 63 -5.03 5.06 5.51
N LEU A 64 -5.31 5.41 4.26
CA LEU A 64 -5.02 6.74 3.71
C LEU A 64 -6.25 7.31 3.01
N THR A 65 -6.47 8.61 3.18
CA THR A 65 -7.56 9.33 2.54
C THR A 65 -7.02 10.13 1.36
N TYR A 66 -7.52 9.81 0.16
CA TYR A 66 -7.19 10.57 -1.04
C TYR A 66 -8.12 11.78 -1.10
N LYS A 67 -7.53 12.96 -1.32
CA LYS A 67 -8.29 14.19 -1.56
C LYS A 67 -8.51 14.35 -3.06
N GLY A 68 -9.76 14.66 -3.42
CA GLY A 68 -10.14 14.94 -4.80
C GLY A 68 -10.77 13.73 -5.48
N GLU A 69 -11.58 14.01 -6.49
CA GLU A 69 -12.17 12.98 -7.33
C GLU A 69 -11.08 12.32 -8.19
N ARG A 70 -11.12 10.99 -8.23
CA ARG A 70 -10.28 10.17 -9.11
C ARG A 70 -11.20 9.37 -10.02
N PRO A 71 -10.95 9.36 -11.34
CA PRO A 71 -11.66 8.47 -12.26
C PRO A 71 -11.59 7.02 -11.80
N ALA A 72 -12.66 6.25 -12.02
CA ALA A 72 -12.71 4.84 -11.64
C ALA A 72 -11.59 4.02 -12.31
N GLU A 73 -11.29 4.31 -13.58
CA GLU A 73 -10.23 3.64 -14.36
C GLU A 73 -8.84 3.89 -13.76
N ASP A 74 -8.56 5.12 -13.31
CA ASP A 74 -7.29 5.46 -12.66
C ASP A 74 -7.13 4.69 -11.34
N MET A 75 -8.21 4.57 -10.57
CA MET A 75 -8.19 3.81 -9.31
C MET A 75 -8.02 2.31 -9.56
N GLU A 76 -8.69 1.76 -10.58
CA GLU A 76 -8.52 0.35 -10.96
C GLU A 76 -7.08 0.06 -11.40
N GLN A 77 -6.47 0.96 -12.17
CA GLN A 77 -5.06 0.85 -12.52
C GLN A 77 -4.16 0.95 -11.28
N ALA A 78 -4.44 1.87 -10.36
CA ALA A 78 -3.69 1.99 -9.11
C ALA A 78 -3.78 0.71 -8.24
N PHE A 79 -4.96 0.10 -8.13
CA PHE A 79 -5.14 -1.18 -7.42
C PHE A 79 -4.33 -2.31 -8.08
N ARG A 80 -4.33 -2.38 -9.41
CA ARG A 80 -3.52 -3.35 -10.15
C ARG A 80 -2.03 -3.18 -9.91
N VAL A 81 -1.55 -1.94 -9.90
CA VAL A 81 -0.15 -1.63 -9.58
C VAL A 81 0.18 -2.01 -8.14
N ALA A 82 -0.68 -1.68 -7.17
CA ALA A 82 -0.47 -2.05 -5.76
C ALA A 82 -0.40 -3.58 -5.56
N ARG A 83 -1.23 -4.35 -6.25
CA ARG A 83 -1.14 -5.82 -6.26
C ARG A 83 0.14 -6.34 -6.88
N GLY A 84 0.61 -5.71 -7.96
CA GLY A 84 1.89 -6.03 -8.59
C GLY A 84 3.07 -5.77 -7.64
N ASP A 85 3.09 -4.60 -7.01
CA ASP A 85 4.07 -4.24 -5.99
C ASP A 85 4.10 -5.23 -4.82
N LEU A 86 2.92 -5.65 -4.33
CA LEU A 86 2.83 -6.68 -3.29
C LEU A 86 3.37 -8.03 -3.77
N ALA A 87 3.07 -8.42 -5.00
CA ALA A 87 3.58 -9.66 -5.59
C ALA A 87 5.11 -9.63 -5.73
N ASP A 88 5.68 -8.50 -6.12
CA ASP A 88 7.13 -8.30 -6.23
C ASP A 88 7.82 -8.40 -4.86
N GLU A 89 7.26 -7.76 -3.82
CA GLU A 89 7.77 -7.88 -2.45
C GLU A 89 7.70 -9.33 -1.92
N LEU A 90 6.62 -10.06 -2.25
CA LEU A 90 6.47 -11.47 -1.87
C LEU A 90 7.44 -12.40 -2.62
N ALA A 91 7.71 -12.10 -3.89
CA ALA A 91 8.69 -12.84 -4.69
C ALA A 91 10.10 -12.69 -4.10
N GLY A 92 10.42 -11.49 -3.58
CA GLY A 92 11.74 -11.17 -3.06
C GLY A 92 12.78 -11.04 -4.17
N PRO A 93 14.09 -10.99 -3.84
CA PRO A 93 15.14 -10.80 -4.82
C PRO A 93 15.22 -11.95 -5.84
N ASP A 94 15.44 -11.62 -7.12
CA ASP A 94 15.61 -12.64 -8.17
C ASP A 94 16.85 -13.50 -7.84
N PRO A 95 16.67 -14.81 -7.62
CA PRO A 95 17.78 -15.70 -7.25
C PRO A 95 18.86 -15.79 -8.34
N ARG A 96 18.57 -15.40 -9.59
CA ARG A 96 19.54 -15.37 -10.71
C ARG A 96 20.35 -14.08 -10.77
N ARG A 97 20.01 -13.08 -9.96
CA ARG A 97 20.70 -11.78 -9.87
C ARG A 97 21.48 -11.62 -8.56
N ALA A 98 21.56 -12.68 -7.74
CA ALA A 98 22.45 -12.70 -6.59
C ALA A 98 23.89 -12.86 -7.08
N GLU A 99 24.60 -11.74 -7.20
CA GLU A 99 26.07 -11.69 -7.34
C GLU A 99 26.74 -11.79 -5.97
#